data_AF-E5KHP2-F1
#
_entry.id   AF-E5KHP2-F1
#
_cell.length_a   1.000
_cell.length_b   1.000
_cell.length_c   1.000
_cell.angle_alpha   90.00
_cell.angle_beta   90.00
_cell.angle_gamma   90.00
#
_symmetry.space_group_name_H-M   'P 1'
#
loop_
_entity.id
_entity.type
_entity.pdbx_description
1 polymer ?
#
loop_
_entity_poly.entity_id
_entity_poly.type
_entity_poly.pdbx_seq_one_letter_code
_entity_poly.pdbx_strand_id
1 'polypeptide(L)'
;PAFWVGILYDDIALQSVLDMTADWTQAEREMLRNKVPVSGLKTPFRDGLLKHVAEEVLTFAKDGLERRGYKETGFLNEVAEVVRTGLTPAEKLLDLYHGKWGQ
;
A
#
# COMPACT_ATOMS: atom_id res chain seq x y z
N PRO A 1 11.54 -1.40 4.02
CA PRO A 1 11.91 -0.85 5.36
C PRO A 1 11.25 0.51 5.61
N ALA A 2 11.44 1.49 4.71
CA ALA A 2 10.93 2.86 4.87
C ALA A 2 9.41 2.94 5.11
N PHE A 3 8.61 2.13 4.42
CA PHE A 3 7.15 2.09 4.61
C PHE A 3 6.74 1.82 6.07
N TRP A 4 7.29 0.76 6.67
CA TRP A 4 6.99 0.41 8.07
C TRP A 4 7.57 1.41 9.06
N VAL A 5 8.74 1.98 8.77
CA VAL A 5 9.34 3.04 9.62
C VAL A 5 8.45 4.29 9.62
N GLY A 6 7.94 4.68 8.45
CA GLY A 6 7.05 5.84 8.32
C GLY A 6 5.73 5.68 9.08
N ILE A 7 5.23 4.45 9.21
CA ILE A 7 3.97 4.18 9.92
C ILE A 7 4.21 3.99 11.42
N LEU A 8 5.18 3.16 11.79
CA LEU A 8 5.29 2.63 13.16
C LEU A 8 6.18 3.48 14.07
N TYR A 9 7.06 4.32 13.52
CA TYR A 9 8.06 5.07 14.30
C TYR A 9 7.73 6.57 14.38
N ASP A 10 6.46 6.90 14.12
CA ASP A 10 5.88 8.23 14.29
C ASP A 10 4.50 8.06 14.92
N ASP A 11 4.27 8.72 16.06
CA ASP A 11 3.06 8.49 16.86
C ASP A 11 1.78 8.93 16.13
N ILE A 12 1.86 9.98 15.31
CA ILE A 12 0.73 10.49 14.54
C ILE A 12 0.36 9.50 13.44
N ALA A 13 1.34 9.00 12.68
CA ALA A 13 1.12 8.01 11.62
C ALA A 13 0.58 6.69 12.19
N LEU A 14 1.10 6.27 13.35
CA LEU A 14 0.63 5.08 14.05
C LEU A 14 -0.82 5.22 14.46
N GLN A 15 -1.19 6.35 15.09
CA GLN A 15 -2.57 6.60 15.52
C GLN A 15 -3.53 6.64 14.33
N SER A 16 -3.16 7.29 13.21
CA SER A 16 -4.00 7.32 12.01
C SER A 16 -4.29 5.93 11.44
N VAL A 17 -3.30 5.02 11.46
CA VAL A 17 -3.52 3.63 10.99
C VAL A 17 -4.38 2.84 11.98
N LEU A 18 -4.21 3.06 13.29
CA LEU A 18 -5.07 2.45 14.31
C LEU A 18 -6.54 2.89 14.13
N ASP A 19 -6.77 4.18 13.94
CA ASP A 19 -8.12 4.73 13.74
C ASP A 19 -8.76 4.20 12.46
N MET A 20 -7.99 4.12 11.35
CA MET A 20 -8.44 3.56 10.08
C MET A 20 -8.85 2.08 10.19
N THR A 21 -8.16 1.30 11.02
CA THR A 21 -8.35 -0.16 11.13
C THR A 21 -9.19 -0.57 12.34
N ALA A 22 -9.65 0.38 13.15
CA ALA A 22 -10.34 0.14 14.42
C ALA A 22 -11.64 -0.65 14.27
N ASP A 23 -12.38 -0.41 13.19
CA ASP A 23 -13.67 -1.05 12.93
C ASP A 23 -13.55 -2.30 12.03
N TRP A 24 -12.33 -2.72 11.66
CA TRP A 24 -12.14 -3.89 10.81
C TRP A 24 -12.46 -5.14 11.60
N THR A 25 -13.34 -5.97 11.05
CA THR A 25 -13.69 -7.25 11.63
C THR A 25 -12.60 -8.29 11.37
N GLN A 26 -12.59 -9.38 12.14
CA GLN A 26 -11.68 -10.49 11.90
C GLN A 26 -11.91 -11.13 10.53
N ALA A 27 -13.18 -11.26 10.12
CA ALA A 27 -13.54 -11.82 8.82
C ALA A 27 -13.04 -10.95 7.66
N GLU A 28 -13.13 -9.62 7.77
CA GLU A 28 -12.58 -8.69 6.78
C GLU A 28 -11.06 -8.82 6.64
N ARG A 29 -10.33 -8.90 7.76
CA ARG A 29 -8.86 -9.10 7.75
C ARG A 29 -8.47 -10.42 7.09
N GLU A 30 -9.18 -11.50 7.41
CA GLU A 30 -8.97 -12.83 6.82
C GLU A 30 -9.28 -12.81 5.31
N MET A 31 -10.37 -12.17 4.91
CA MET A 31 -10.76 -12.01 3.50
C MET A 31 -9.68 -11.27 2.71
N LEU A 32 -9.21 -10.15 3.22
CA LEU A 32 -8.13 -9.39 2.57
C LEU A 32 -6.87 -10.24 2.44
N ARG A 33 -6.45 -10.93 3.50
CA ARG A 33 -5.28 -11.82 3.48
C ARG A 33 -5.36 -12.87 2.38
N ASN A 34 -6.54 -13.45 2.16
CA ASN A 34 -6.75 -14.51 1.18
C ASN A 34 -6.94 -14.01 -0.27
N LYS A 35 -7.53 -12.82 -0.46
CA LYS A 35 -7.81 -12.29 -1.81
C LYS A 35 -6.68 -11.46 -2.40
N VAL A 36 -5.92 -10.74 -1.57
CA VAL A 36 -4.79 -9.91 -2.03
C VAL A 36 -3.76 -10.67 -2.86
N PRO A 37 -3.39 -11.93 -2.57
CA PRO A 37 -2.48 -12.69 -3.42
C PRO A 37 -2.95 -12.86 -4.87
N VAL A 38 -4.26 -12.83 -5.12
CA VAL A 38 -4.86 -13.01 -6.45
C VAL A 38 -5.12 -11.67 -7.14
N SER A 39 -5.79 -10.74 -6.46
CA SER A 39 -6.27 -9.48 -7.06
C SER A 39 -5.46 -8.24 -6.68
N GLY A 40 -4.47 -8.35 -5.79
CA GLY A 40 -3.61 -7.23 -5.38
C GLY A 40 -4.42 -6.03 -4.88
N LEU A 41 -4.07 -4.83 -5.36
CA LEU A 41 -4.76 -3.57 -5.01
C LEU A 41 -6.16 -3.46 -5.61
N LYS A 42 -6.50 -4.30 -6.59
CA LYS A 42 -7.84 -4.37 -7.20
C LYS A 42 -8.81 -5.22 -6.37
N THR A 43 -8.38 -5.73 -5.21
CA THR A 43 -9.26 -6.45 -4.28
C THR A 43 -10.38 -5.54 -3.78
N PRO A 44 -11.66 -5.88 -3.96
CA PRO A 44 -12.77 -5.11 -3.40
C PRO A 44 -12.75 -5.12 -1.87
N PHE A 45 -12.93 -3.96 -1.26
CA PHE A 45 -12.98 -3.79 0.18
C PHE A 45 -13.98 -2.68 0.54
N ARG A 46 -15.04 -3.07 1.27
CA ARG A 46 -16.17 -2.19 1.63
C ARG A 46 -16.71 -1.45 0.41
N ASP A 47 -16.74 -0.11 0.44
CA ASP A 47 -17.31 0.75 -0.58
C ASP A 47 -16.34 1.05 -1.75
N GLY A 48 -15.17 0.39 -1.77
CA GLY A 48 -14.14 0.65 -2.76
C GLY A 48 -13.19 -0.50 -3.01
N LEU A 49 -11.96 -0.15 -3.38
CA LEU A 49 -10.87 -1.08 -3.61
C LEU A 49 -9.82 -0.93 -2.51
N LEU A 50 -9.06 -2.00 -2.27
CA LEU A 50 -7.91 -1.96 -1.38
C LEU A 50 -6.89 -0.90 -1.81
N LYS A 51 -6.86 -0.53 -3.09
CA LYS A 51 -6.12 0.61 -3.62
C LYS A 51 -6.36 1.90 -2.83
N HIS A 52 -7.61 2.24 -2.50
CA HIS A 52 -7.93 3.49 -1.80
C HIS A 52 -7.36 3.49 -0.38
N VAL A 53 -7.47 2.35 0.31
CA VAL A 53 -6.82 2.16 1.62
C VAL A 53 -5.29 2.30 1.49
N ALA A 54 -4.69 1.73 0.45
CA ALA A 54 -3.26 1.84 0.22
C ALA A 54 -2.80 3.27 -0.09
N GLU A 55 -3.63 4.09 -0.77
CA GLU A 55 -3.38 5.52 -1.01
C GLU A 55 -3.31 6.30 0.31
N GLU A 56 -4.26 6.07 1.22
CA GLU A 56 -4.28 6.71 2.54
C GLU A 56 -3.11 6.25 3.43
N VAL A 57 -2.87 4.94 3.51
CA VAL A 57 -1.77 4.38 4.32
C VAL A 57 -0.40 4.86 3.83
N LEU A 58 -0.23 4.98 2.51
CA LEU A 58 1.01 5.51 1.93
C LEU A 58 1.21 6.98 2.30
N THR A 59 0.14 7.76 2.35
CA THR A 59 0.19 9.16 2.79
C THR A 59 0.68 9.24 4.24
N PHE A 60 0.13 8.41 5.14
CA PHE A 60 0.59 8.36 6.53
C PHE A 60 2.06 7.94 6.66
N ALA A 61 2.49 6.94 5.89
CA ALA A 61 3.88 6.50 5.88
C ALA A 61 4.83 7.61 5.41
N LYS A 62 4.44 8.37 4.38
CA LYS A 62 5.23 9.49 3.88
C LYS A 62 5.33 10.60 4.92
N ASP A 63 4.21 10.98 5.52
CA ASP A 63 4.14 12.04 6.53
C ASP A 63 5.00 11.70 7.76
N GLY A 64 4.99 10.43 8.21
CA GLY A 64 5.83 9.99 9.31
C GLY A 64 7.33 10.05 8.98
N LEU A 65 7.73 9.70 7.75
CA LEU A 65 9.12 9.88 7.31
C LEU A 65 9.52 11.35 7.17
N GLU A 66 8.59 12.22 6.73
CA GLU A 66 8.82 13.68 6.67
C GLU A 66 9.05 14.25 8.07
N ARG A 67 8.23 13.87 9.05
CA ARG A 67 8.39 14.30 10.45
C ARG A 67 9.71 13.84 11.07
N ARG A 68 10.20 12.67 10.69
CA ARG A 68 11.51 12.15 11.15
C ARG A 68 12.70 12.94 10.58
N GLY A 69 12.54 13.67 9.48
CA GLY A 69 13.54 14.63 8.99
C GLY A 69 14.79 14.03 8.32
N TYR A 70 14.87 12.71 8.13
CA TYR A 70 16.05 12.03 7.54
C TYR A 70 16.07 12.03 5.99
N LYS A 71 15.11 12.71 5.33
CA LYS A 71 14.95 12.74 3.86
C LYS A 71 14.79 11.33 3.24
N GLU A 72 14.17 10.41 3.96
CA GLU A 72 13.96 9.01 3.54
C GLU A 72 12.70 8.81 2.69
N THR A 73 11.92 9.87 2.43
CA THR A 73 10.67 9.80 1.66
C THR A 73 10.87 9.28 0.23
N GLY A 74 12.05 9.50 -0.37
CA GLY A 74 12.38 9.01 -1.70
C GLY A 74 12.33 7.48 -1.83
N PHE A 75 12.51 6.74 -0.73
CA PHE A 75 12.38 5.27 -0.73
C PHE A 75 10.93 4.80 -0.92
N LEU A 76 9.94 5.68 -0.80
CA LEU A 76 8.53 5.37 -1.06
C LEU A 76 8.11 5.61 -2.51
N ASN A 77 8.96 6.21 -3.36
CA ASN A 77 8.59 6.58 -4.73
C ASN A 77 8.16 5.36 -5.57
N GLU A 78 8.82 4.23 -5.43
CA GLU A 78 8.46 3.00 -6.15
C GLU A 78 7.08 2.46 -5.71
N VAL A 79 6.79 2.53 -4.41
CA VAL A 79 5.51 2.09 -3.84
C VAL A 79 4.40 3.07 -4.23
N ALA A 80 4.69 4.37 -4.24
CA ALA A 80 3.77 5.41 -4.69
C ALA A 80 3.34 5.20 -6.14
N GLU A 81 4.26 4.79 -7.01
CA GLU A 81 3.92 4.51 -8.39
C GLU A 81 3.02 3.28 -8.53
N VAL A 82 3.26 2.22 -7.74
CA VAL A 82 2.39 1.03 -7.69
C VAL A 82 1.00 1.38 -7.19
N VAL A 83 0.91 2.16 -6.11
CA VAL A 83 -0.36 2.60 -5.54
C VAL A 83 -1.11 3.48 -6.53
N ARG A 84 -0.45 4.48 -7.15
CA ARG A 84 -1.05 5.39 -8.13
C ARG A 84 -1.60 4.65 -9.34
N THR A 85 -0.79 3.78 -9.94
CA THR A 85 -1.15 3.04 -11.16
C THR A 85 -2.11 1.88 -10.89
N GLY A 86 -2.16 1.38 -9.65
CA GLY A 86 -2.85 0.13 -9.32
C GLY A 86 -2.23 -1.09 -10.00
N LEU A 87 -1.07 -0.94 -10.64
CA LEU A 87 -0.32 -2.00 -11.29
C LEU A 87 0.77 -2.46 -10.35
N THR A 88 0.60 -3.69 -9.86
CA THR A 88 1.61 -4.38 -9.08
C THR A 88 2.88 -4.60 -9.91
N PRO A 89 4.05 -4.75 -9.29
CA PRO A 89 5.28 -5.14 -9.99
C PRO A 89 5.11 -6.44 -10.80
N ALA A 90 4.28 -7.37 -10.32
CA ALA A 90 3.96 -8.61 -11.03
C ALA A 90 3.22 -8.35 -12.35
N GLU A 91 2.22 -7.46 -12.36
CA GLU A 91 1.50 -7.08 -13.59
C GLU A 91 2.41 -6.38 -14.60
N LYS A 92 3.34 -5.53 -14.15
CA LYS A 92 4.34 -4.91 -15.03
C LYS A 92 5.26 -5.94 -15.70
N LEU A 93 5.63 -6.99 -14.97
CA LEU A 93 6.43 -8.10 -15.52
C LEU A 93 5.62 -8.96 -16.51
N LEU A 94 4.34 -9.18 -16.24
CA LEU A 94 3.41 -9.84 -17.17
C LEU A 94 3.23 -9.05 -18.47
N ASP A 95 3.08 -7.73 -18.39
CA ASP A 95 2.99 -6.86 -19.59
C ASP A 95 4.28 -6.90 -20.41
N LEU A 96 5.45 -6.94 -19.75
CA LEU A 96 6.73 -7.09 -20.44
C LEU A 96 6.86 -8.47 -21.09
N TYR A 97 6.41 -9.52 -20.40
CA TYR A 97 6.39 -10.90 -20.90
C TYR A 97 5.53 -11.03 -22.17
N HIS A 98 4.26 -10.60 -22.11
CA HIS A 98 3.34 -10.66 -23.24
C HIS A 98 3.63 -9.63 -24.35
N GLY A 99 4.45 -8.61 -24.04
CA GLY A 99 4.82 -7.54 -24.96
C GLY A 99 6.25 -7.66 -25.46
N LYS A 100 7.16 -6.86 -24.89
CA LYS A 100 8.53 -6.67 -25.37
C LYS A 100 9.39 -7.94 -25.37
N TRP A 101 9.09 -8.90 -24.50
CA TRP A 101 9.84 -10.15 -24.42
C TRP A 101 9.34 -11.20 -25.42
N GLY A 102 8.19 -10.97 -26.05
CA GLY A 102 7.76 -11.70 -27.26
C GLY A 102 7.59 -13.21 -27.08
N GLN A 103 7.14 -13.66 -25.91
CA GLN A 103 6.73 -15.04 -25.66
C GLN A 103 5.22 -15.21 -25.87
#